data_AF-F8UH50-F1
#
_entry.id   AF-F8UH50-F1
#
_cell.length_a   1.000
_cell.length_b   1.000
_cell.length_c   1.000
_cell.angle_alpha   90.00
_cell.angle_beta   90.00
_cell.angle_gamma   90.00
#
_symmetry.space_group_name_H-M   'P 1'
#
loop_
_entity.id
_entity.type
_entity.pdbx_description
1 polymer ?
#
loop_
_entity_poly.entity_id
_entity_poly.type
_entity_poly.pdbx_seq_one_letter_code
_entity_poly.pdbx_strand_id
1 'polypeptide(L)'
;MFGKKLKEYNLSNDELAKLQYAKITTSKGVIWTKLFPEETPTTVANFAHLANDGFYDNLKFHRVIAGFMAQGGCPHSAPTGM
;
A
#
# COMPACT_ATOMS: atom_id res chain seq x y z
N MET A 1 -16.13 11.75 -14.35
CA MET A 1 -15.29 10.95 -15.26
C MET A 1 -15.23 9.52 -14.71
N PHE A 2 -16.25 8.69 -15.00
CA PHE A 2 -16.37 7.33 -14.43
C PHE A 2 -16.19 6.30 -15.54
N GLY A 3 -14.96 5.80 -15.71
CA GLY A 3 -14.60 4.90 -16.80
C GLY A 3 -13.28 4.16 -16.62
N LYS A 4 -12.74 4.06 -15.39
CA LYS A 4 -11.62 3.14 -15.13
C LYS A 4 -12.22 1.79 -14.73
N LYS A 5 -11.99 0.76 -15.56
CA LYS A 5 -12.22 -0.64 -15.15
C LYS A 5 -11.46 -0.88 -13.83
N LEU A 6 -12.13 -1.52 -12.88
CA LEU A 6 -11.48 -1.97 -11.66
C LEU A 6 -10.34 -2.93 -12.04
N LYS A 7 -9.18 -2.76 -11.43
CA LYS A 7 -8.09 -3.73 -11.59
C LYS A 7 -8.49 -4.99 -10.82
N GLU A 8 -8.73 -6.07 -11.56
CA GLU A 8 -8.93 -7.39 -10.99
C GLU A 8 -7.57 -8.04 -10.78
N TYR A 9 -7.28 -8.38 -9.53
CA TYR A 9 -6.10 -9.16 -9.16
C TYR A 9 -6.55 -10.60 -8.95
N ASN A 10 -6.38 -11.44 -9.97
CA ASN A 10 -6.70 -12.86 -9.89
C ASN A 10 -5.57 -13.62 -9.17
N LEU A 11 -5.45 -13.42 -7.86
CA LEU A 11 -4.57 -14.21 -7.00
C LEU A 11 -5.32 -15.46 -6.53
N SER A 12 -4.62 -16.59 -6.51
CA SER A 12 -5.14 -17.79 -5.85
C SER A 12 -5.27 -17.59 -4.34
N ASN A 13 -6.14 -18.38 -3.69
CA ASN A 13 -6.29 -18.33 -2.23
C ASN A 13 -4.96 -18.61 -1.51
N ASP A 14 -4.12 -19.50 -2.05
CA ASP A 14 -2.78 -19.79 -1.53
C ASP A 14 -1.82 -18.61 -1.64
N GLU A 15 -1.93 -17.79 -2.69
CA GLU A 15 -1.12 -16.58 -2.84
C GLU A 15 -1.60 -15.47 -1.91
N LEU A 16 -2.91 -15.27 -1.79
CA LEU A 16 -3.51 -14.34 -0.83
C LEU A 16 -3.15 -14.69 0.61
N ALA A 17 -3.16 -15.98 0.96
CA ALA A 17 -2.81 -16.48 2.29
C ALA A 17 -1.35 -16.17 2.69
N LYS A 18 -0.47 -15.88 1.73
CA LYS A 18 0.92 -15.44 2.00
C LYS A 18 1.03 -13.95 2.30
N LEU A 19 0.02 -13.15 1.94
CA LEU A 19 0.00 -11.70 2.12
C LEU A 19 -0.56 -11.30 3.49
N GLN A 20 0.00 -11.88 4.57
CA GLN A 20 -0.45 -11.62 5.95
C GLN A 20 0.24 -10.43 6.60
N TYR A 21 1.46 -10.11 6.17
CA TYR A 21 2.26 -9.05 6.76
C TYR A 21 2.97 -8.25 5.69
N ALA A 22 3.09 -6.94 5.92
CA ALA A 22 3.90 -6.04 5.14
C ALA A 22 4.92 -5.34 6.02
N LYS A 23 6.14 -5.23 5.50
CA LYS A 23 7.23 -4.48 6.13
C LYS A 23 7.38 -3.14 5.43
N ILE A 24 7.05 -2.06 6.12
CA ILE A 24 7.21 -0.69 5.61
C ILE A 24 8.48 -0.13 6.24
N THR A 25 9.53 0.04 5.42
CA THR A 25 10.79 0.64 5.87
C THR A 25 10.75 2.14 5.63
N THR A 26 10.98 2.93 6.67
CA THR A 26 10.99 4.39 6.60
C THR A 26 12.30 4.94 7.16
N SER A 27 12.58 6.22 6.90
CA SER A 27 13.72 6.92 7.51
C SER A 27 13.62 7.04 9.04
N LYS A 28 12.44 6.79 9.62
CA LYS A 28 12.19 6.83 11.08
C LYS A 28 12.10 5.44 11.71
N GLY A 29 12.37 4.39 10.96
CA GLY A 29 12.31 3.00 11.42
C GLY A 29 11.38 2.11 10.60
N VAL A 30 11.27 0.85 11.04
CA VAL A 30 10.47 -0.18 10.40
C VAL A 30 9.09 -0.25 11.05
N ILE A 31 8.05 -0.29 10.22
CA ILE A 31 6.67 -0.54 10.62
C ILE A 31 6.26 -1.90 10.06
N TRP A 32 5.79 -2.79 10.92
CA TRP A 32 5.17 -4.06 10.52
C TRP A 32 3.66 -3.90 10.55
N THR A 33 3.02 -4.19 9.43
CA THR A 33 1.56 -4.09 9.26
C THR A 33 0.99 -5.47 9.03
N LYS A 34 0.01 -5.88 9.84
CA LYS A 34 -0.80 -7.07 9.59
C LYS A 34 -1.87 -6.75 8.56
N LEU A 35 -2.03 -7.62 7.58
CA LEU A 35 -3.01 -7.54 6.50
C LEU A 35 -4.08 -8.62 6.72
N PHE A 36 -5.27 -8.38 6.17
CA PHE A 36 -6.44 -9.25 6.33
C PHE A 36 -6.94 -9.71 4.95
N PRO A 37 -6.23 -10.65 4.29
CA PRO A 37 -6.57 -11.10 2.94
C PRO A 37 -7.91 -11.83 2.87
N GLU A 38 -8.38 -12.44 3.97
CA GLU A 38 -9.68 -13.11 4.02
C GLU A 38 -10.85 -12.12 4.09
N GLU A 39 -10.67 -11.01 4.83
CA GLU A 39 -11.71 -9.98 4.99
C GLU A 39 -11.73 -9.00 3.82
N THR A 40 -10.56 -8.66 3.28
CA THR A 40 -10.38 -7.60 2.26
C THR A 40 -9.45 -8.03 1.12
N PRO A 41 -9.76 -9.13 0.40
CA PRO A 41 -8.83 -9.75 -0.56
C PRO A 41 -8.38 -8.79 -1.67
N THR A 42 -9.31 -8.04 -2.26
CA THR A 42 -8.99 -7.10 -3.35
C THR A 42 -8.09 -5.96 -2.88
N THR A 43 -8.30 -5.44 -1.66
CA THR A 43 -7.49 -4.36 -1.10
C THR A 43 -6.08 -4.83 -0.78
N VAL A 44 -5.97 -6.01 -0.16
CA VAL A 44 -4.67 -6.63 0.14
C VAL A 44 -3.91 -6.95 -1.14
N ALA A 45 -4.57 -7.53 -2.14
CA ALA A 45 -3.96 -7.83 -3.44
C ALA A 45 -3.43 -6.56 -4.13
N ASN A 46 -4.23 -5.50 -4.19
CA ASN A 46 -3.82 -4.23 -4.79
C ASN A 46 -2.64 -3.60 -4.02
N PHE A 47 -2.70 -3.57 -2.68
CA PHE A 47 -1.62 -3.03 -1.85
C PHE A 47 -0.33 -3.82 -2.03
N ALA A 48 -0.38 -5.15 -1.95
CA ALA A 48 0.78 -6.02 -2.09
C ALA A 48 1.41 -5.90 -3.48
N HIS A 49 0.59 -5.86 -4.52
CA HIS A 49 1.08 -5.65 -5.88
C HIS A 49 1.81 -4.31 -6.03
N LEU A 50 1.20 -3.20 -5.60
CA LEU A 50 1.84 -1.88 -5.64
C LEU A 50 3.13 -1.84 -4.82
N ALA A 51 3.14 -2.47 -3.63
CA ALA A 51 4.33 -2.54 -2.79
C ALA A 51 5.47 -3.34 -3.44
N ASN A 52 5.16 -4.52 -4.01
CA ASN A 52 6.16 -5.38 -4.65
C ASN A 52 6.69 -4.79 -5.97
N ASP A 53 5.89 -3.98 -6.66
CA ASP A 53 6.31 -3.24 -7.86
C ASP A 53 7.12 -1.97 -7.51
N GLY A 54 7.39 -1.69 -6.24
CA GLY A 54 8.15 -0.53 -5.78
C GLY A 54 7.40 0.81 -5.87
N PHE A 55 6.07 0.78 -6.08
CA PHE A 55 5.27 2.00 -6.26
C PHE A 55 5.33 2.96 -5.05
N TYR A 56 5.48 2.41 -3.84
CA TYR A 56 5.55 3.20 -2.60
C TYR A 56 6.96 3.68 -2.25
N ASP A 57 7.97 3.31 -3.03
CA ASP A 57 9.36 3.66 -2.74
C ASP A 57 9.57 5.16 -2.82
N ASN A 58 10.32 5.68 -1.84
CA ASN A 58 10.63 7.11 -1.70
C ASN A 58 9.40 8.04 -1.53
N LEU A 59 8.21 7.49 -1.31
CA LEU A 59 7.03 8.29 -0.98
C LEU A 59 7.06 8.75 0.47
N LYS A 60 6.46 9.92 0.71
CA LYS A 60 6.37 10.54 2.04
C LYS A 60 4.96 10.37 2.60
N PHE A 61 4.86 10.34 3.93
CA PHE A 61 3.62 10.65 4.62
C PHE A 61 3.38 12.16 4.52
N HIS A 62 2.61 12.59 3.53
CA HIS A 62 2.40 14.01 3.21
C HIS A 62 1.39 14.70 4.14
N ARG A 63 0.61 13.93 4.91
CA ARG A 63 -0.34 14.47 5.88
C ARG A 63 -0.23 13.72 7.19
N VAL A 64 0.13 14.44 8.26
CA VAL A 64 0.26 13.89 9.62
C VAL A 64 -0.49 14.78 10.58
N ILE A 65 -1.42 14.21 11.33
CA ILE A 65 -2.20 14.88 12.37
C ILE A 65 -1.93 14.16 13.68
N ALA A 66 -1.29 14.85 14.63
CA ALA A 66 -0.95 14.32 15.94
C ALA A 66 -2.20 13.83 16.68
N GLY A 67 -2.12 12.66 17.29
CA GLY A 67 -3.25 12.02 17.98
C GLY A 67 -4.34 11.44 17.08
N PHE A 68 -4.17 11.49 15.75
CA PHE A 68 -5.16 10.96 14.81
C PHE A 68 -4.56 9.98 13.80
N MET A 69 -3.83 10.47 12.78
CA MET A 69 -3.31 9.59 11.73
C MET A 69 -2.15 10.20 10.94
N ALA A 70 -1.43 9.33 10.22
CA ALA A 70 -0.50 9.68 9.15
C ALA A 70 -0.97 9.04 7.82
N GLN A 71 -1.05 9.85 6.77
CA GLN A 71 -1.50 9.45 5.43
C GLN A 71 -0.38 9.62 4.41
N GLY A 72 -0.20 8.58 3.59
CA GLY A 72 0.82 8.49 2.54
C GLY A 72 0.27 7.82 1.28
N GLY A 73 1.16 7.25 0.45
CA GLY A 73 0.76 6.47 -0.73
C GLY A 73 0.34 7.29 -1.95
N CYS A 74 0.58 8.61 -1.96
CA CYS A 74 0.30 9.47 -3.10
C CYS A 74 1.60 9.79 -3.89
N PRO A 75 1.73 9.34 -5.16
CA PRO A 75 2.92 9.62 -5.96
C PRO A 75 3.06 11.10 -6.33
N HIS A 76 1.97 11.84 -6.45
CA HIS A 76 1.99 13.29 -6.73
C HIS A 76 2.45 14.12 -5.52
N SER A 77 2.59 13.48 -4.35
CA SER A 77 3.17 14.11 -3.15
C SER A 77 4.67 13.83 -2.99
N ALA A 78 5.25 13.03 -3.90
CA ALA A 78 6.70 12.97 -4.06
C ALA A 78 7.22 14.37 -4.48
N PRO A 79 8.46 14.74 -4.14
CA PRO A 79 9.02 15.98 -4.65
C PRO A 79 8.91 16.00 -6.18
N THR A 80 8.20 16.98 -6.73
CA THR A 80 8.22 17.29 -8.16
C THR A 80 9.65 17.61 -8.56
N GLY A 81 10.35 16.68 -9.21
CA GLY A 81 11.70 16.90 -9.71
C GLY A 81 12.64 15.70 -9.63
N MET A 82 12.22 14.52 -10.10
CA MET A 82 13.13 13.55 -10.70
C MET A 82 12.88 13.52 -12.21
#